data_AF-A0A560KYD1-F1
#
_entry.id   AF-A0A560KYD1-F1
#
_cell.length_a   1.000
_cell.length_b   1.000
_cell.length_c   1.000
_cell.angle_alpha   90.00
_cell.angle_beta   90.00
_cell.angle_gamma   90.00
#
_symmetry.space_group_name_H-M   'P 1'
#
loop_
_entity.id
_entity.type
_entity.pdbx_description
1 polymer ?
#
loop_
_entity_poly.entity_id
_entity_poly.type
_entity_poly.pdbx_seq_one_letter_code
_entity_poly.pdbx_strand_id
1 'polypeptide(L)'
;MKRDEHHWFAPARLFQKSAVYTLDAWEHFPGKHVESDRLVEHVHHFFALDAAATGKGVALSEEILVRAAIALGRLVAPIDFTRVADGFRAAVMQRAYPRPAITPLLNWLAAETSRDNIAGI
;
A
#
# COMPACT_ATOMS: atom_id res chain seq x y z
N MET A 1 -12.59 -12.09 -8.28
CA MET A 1 -14.02 -12.47 -8.19
C MET A 1 -14.37 -12.71 -6.74
N LYS A 2 -15.43 -12.06 -6.24
CA LYS A 2 -15.93 -12.27 -4.87
C LYS A 2 -16.52 -13.67 -4.75
N ARG A 3 -16.14 -14.44 -3.73
CA ARG A 3 -16.71 -15.77 -3.41
C ARG A 3 -17.79 -15.62 -2.34
N ASP A 4 -17.49 -14.88 -1.29
CA ASP A 4 -18.44 -14.45 -0.25
C ASP A 4 -18.02 -13.07 0.31
N GLU A 5 -18.60 -12.63 1.44
CA GLU A 5 -18.30 -11.33 2.04
C GLU A 5 -16.82 -11.12 2.40
N HIS A 6 -16.11 -12.18 2.78
CA HIS A 6 -14.75 -12.13 3.29
C HIS A 6 -13.73 -12.81 2.36
N HIS A 7 -14.18 -13.69 1.45
CA HIS A 7 -13.33 -14.43 0.54
C HIS A 7 -13.40 -13.91 -0.90
N TRP A 8 -12.22 -13.67 -1.46
CA TRP A 8 -12.03 -13.23 -2.83
C TRP A 8 -11.09 -14.19 -3.54
N PHE A 9 -11.31 -14.38 -4.84
CA PHE A 9 -10.43 -15.17 -5.69
C PHE A 9 -9.79 -14.29 -6.77
N ALA A 10 -8.49 -14.46 -7.01
CA ALA A 10 -7.78 -13.89 -8.13
C ALA A 10 -6.87 -14.93 -8.81
N PRO A 11 -6.69 -14.89 -10.14
CA PRO A 11 -5.86 -15.87 -10.83
C PRO A 11 -4.38 -15.82 -10.41
N ALA A 12 -3.91 -14.66 -9.97
CA ALA A 12 -2.60 -14.49 -9.35
C ALA A 12 -2.64 -13.36 -8.31
N ARG A 13 -1.91 -13.55 -7.21
CA ARG A 13 -1.51 -12.45 -6.30
C ARG A 13 -0.10 -12.01 -6.64
N LEU A 14 0.07 -10.71 -6.81
CA LEU A 14 1.28 -10.06 -7.26
C LEU A 14 1.85 -9.26 -6.09
N PHE A 15 3.12 -9.50 -5.73
CA PHE A 15 3.72 -8.85 -4.56
C PHE A 15 5.20 -8.53 -4.79
N GLN A 16 5.71 -7.56 -4.04
CA GLN A 16 7.13 -7.26 -4.02
C GLN A 16 7.89 -8.33 -3.23
N LYS A 17 9.06 -8.73 -3.74
CA LYS A 17 10.07 -9.45 -2.99
C LYS A 17 10.28 -8.79 -1.62
N SER A 18 10.32 -9.62 -0.58
CA SER A 18 10.39 -9.24 0.84
C SER A 18 9.15 -8.54 1.42
N ALA A 19 7.99 -8.51 0.74
CA ALA A 19 6.74 -7.96 1.30
C ALA A 19 5.71 -9.06 1.65
N VAL A 20 6.13 -10.33 1.72
CA VAL A 20 5.21 -11.46 2.00
C VAL A 20 4.48 -11.27 3.34
N TYR A 21 5.21 -10.81 4.36
CA TYR A 21 4.62 -10.50 5.68
C TYR A 21 3.59 -9.36 5.63
N THR A 22 3.68 -8.45 4.66
CA THR A 22 2.69 -7.37 4.48
C THR A 22 1.37 -7.92 3.95
N LEU A 23 1.43 -8.91 3.06
CA LEU A 23 0.25 -9.58 2.53
C LEU A 23 -0.45 -10.37 3.64
N ASP A 24 0.30 -11.16 4.40
CA ASP A 24 -0.23 -11.92 5.53
C ASP A 24 -0.82 -10.98 6.60
N ALA A 25 -0.11 -9.92 6.97
CA ALA A 25 -0.62 -8.92 7.92
C ALA A 25 -1.90 -8.24 7.43
N TRP A 26 -2.00 -7.98 6.13
CA TRP A 26 -3.21 -7.39 5.54
C TRP A 26 -4.38 -8.35 5.51
N GLU A 27 -4.20 -9.67 5.41
CA GLU A 27 -5.33 -10.59 5.52
C GLU A 27 -5.90 -10.64 6.94
N HIS A 28 -5.04 -10.50 7.95
CA HIS A 28 -5.43 -10.52 9.36
C HIS A 28 -6.11 -9.23 9.85
N PHE A 29 -5.78 -8.07 9.27
CA PHE A 29 -6.20 -6.76 9.82
C PHE A 29 -7.67 -6.37 9.53
N PRO A 30 -8.25 -6.67 8.35
CA PRO A 30 -9.66 -6.48 8.03
C PRO A 30 -10.44 -7.81 7.94
N GLY A 31 -9.81 -8.97 8.15
CA GLY A 31 -10.43 -10.29 8.02
C GLY A 31 -10.86 -10.64 6.59
N LYS A 32 -10.22 -10.03 5.58
CA LYS A 32 -10.52 -10.26 4.17
C LYS A 32 -9.41 -11.11 3.56
N HIS A 33 -9.78 -12.22 2.96
CA HIS A 33 -8.86 -13.20 2.40
C HIS A 33 -8.91 -13.19 0.88
N VAL A 34 -7.74 -13.25 0.25
CA VAL A 34 -7.62 -13.35 -1.20
C VAL A 34 -6.93 -14.66 -1.56
N GLU A 35 -7.69 -15.60 -2.08
CA GLU A 35 -7.19 -16.84 -2.64
C GLU A 35 -6.66 -16.64 -4.06
N SER A 36 -5.67 -17.45 -4.42
CA SER A 36 -5.11 -17.43 -5.77
C SER A 36 -4.42 -18.74 -6.14
N ASP A 37 -4.51 -19.11 -7.42
CA ASP A 37 -3.79 -20.27 -7.97
C ASP A 37 -2.27 -20.08 -7.95
N ARG A 38 -1.83 -18.82 -8.04
CA ARG A 38 -0.41 -18.46 -8.19
C ARG A 38 -0.02 -17.26 -7.33
N LEU A 39 1.17 -17.35 -6.77
CA LEU A 39 1.90 -16.26 -6.13
C LEU A 39 3.02 -15.84 -7.08
N VAL A 40 3.03 -14.56 -7.49
CA VAL A 40 4.03 -14.02 -8.40
C VAL A 40 4.80 -12.90 -7.72
N GLU A 41 6.11 -13.12 -7.60
CA GLU A 41 7.04 -12.19 -6.97
C GLU A 41 7.63 -11.25 -8.02
N HIS A 42 7.66 -9.96 -7.69
CA HIS A 42 8.33 -8.92 -8.46
C HIS A 42 9.41 -8.24 -7.61
N VAL A 43 10.49 -7.79 -8.25
CA VAL A 43 11.60 -7.11 -7.53
C VAL A 43 11.15 -5.78 -6.90
N HIS A 44 10.22 -5.08 -7.55
CA HIS A 44 9.70 -3.80 -7.09
C HIS A 44 8.17 -3.78 -7.13
N HIS A 45 7.58 -3.08 -6.16
CA HIS A 45 6.13 -2.96 -6.03
C HIS A 45 5.46 -2.39 -7.28
N PHE A 46 6.10 -1.43 -7.96
CA PHE A 46 5.59 -0.85 -9.21
C PHE A 46 5.37 -1.89 -10.32
N PHE A 47 6.21 -2.92 -10.42
CA PHE A 47 6.00 -3.97 -11.43
C PHE A 47 4.81 -4.88 -11.10
N ALA A 48 4.52 -5.09 -9.81
CA ALA A 48 3.31 -5.80 -9.40
C ALA A 48 2.05 -4.98 -9.75
N LEU A 49 2.10 -3.65 -9.60
CA LEU A 49 1.01 -2.75 -10.00
C LEU A 49 0.80 -2.71 -11.52
N ASP A 50 1.87 -2.65 -12.31
CA ASP A 50 1.77 -2.70 -13.77
C ASP A 50 1.20 -4.03 -14.26
N ALA A 51 1.60 -5.15 -13.64
CA ALA A 51 1.03 -6.46 -13.91
C ALA A 51 -0.47 -6.52 -13.52
N ALA A 52 -0.88 -5.91 -12.40
CA ALA A 52 -2.28 -5.79 -12.04
C ALA A 52 -3.08 -4.95 -13.06
N ALA A 53 -2.52 -3.80 -13.49
CA ALA A 53 -3.14 -2.90 -14.46
C ALA A 53 -3.31 -3.53 -15.86
N THR A 54 -2.52 -4.55 -16.18
CA THR A 54 -2.63 -5.35 -17.41
C THR A 54 -3.47 -6.62 -17.24
N GLY A 55 -4.18 -6.74 -16.11
CA GLY A 55 -5.12 -7.84 -15.85
C GLY A 55 -4.46 -9.17 -15.49
N LYS A 56 -3.18 -9.18 -15.09
CA LYS A 56 -2.47 -10.41 -14.73
C LYS A 56 -2.83 -10.96 -13.36
N GLY A 57 -3.46 -10.16 -12.51
CA GLY A 57 -3.81 -10.55 -11.15
C GLY A 57 -4.22 -9.36 -10.30
N VAL A 58 -4.08 -9.52 -8.98
CA VAL A 58 -4.32 -8.48 -7.99
C VAL A 58 -3.05 -8.19 -7.20
N ALA A 59 -2.86 -6.93 -6.82
CA ALA A 59 -1.75 -6.47 -6.00
C ALA A 59 -2.29 -5.70 -4.80
N LEU A 60 -1.68 -5.86 -3.63
CA LEU A 60 -1.96 -5.07 -2.43
C LEU A 60 -1.15 -3.78 -2.48
N SER A 61 -1.77 -2.62 -2.29
CA SER A 61 -1.06 -1.34 -2.34
C SER A 61 -1.71 -0.29 -1.45
N GLU A 62 -0.91 0.67 -1.00
CA GLU A 62 -1.40 1.90 -0.38
C GLU A 62 -2.16 2.74 -1.41
N GLU A 63 -3.27 3.35 -0.99
CA GLU A 63 -4.14 4.14 -1.85
C GLU A 63 -3.38 5.26 -2.58
N ILE A 64 -2.42 5.91 -1.90
CA ILE A 64 -1.65 7.02 -2.48
C ILE A 64 -0.89 6.62 -3.75
N LEU A 65 -0.45 5.37 -3.87
CA LEU A 65 0.31 4.88 -5.02
C LEU A 65 -0.61 4.54 -6.21
N VAL A 66 -1.88 4.21 -5.96
CA VAL A 66 -2.82 3.72 -6.98
C VAL A 66 -3.95 4.69 -7.29
N ARG A 67 -4.12 5.77 -6.50
CA ARG A 67 -5.22 6.75 -6.64
C ARG A 67 -5.35 7.28 -8.06
N ALA A 68 -4.23 7.69 -8.67
CA ALA A 68 -4.22 8.21 -10.05
C ALA A 68 -4.60 7.13 -11.07
N ALA A 69 -4.09 5.90 -10.91
CA ALA A 69 -4.40 4.80 -11.81
C ALA A 69 -5.88 4.37 -11.72
N ILE A 70 -6.48 4.42 -10.52
CA ILE A 70 -7.90 4.17 -10.31
C ILE A 70 -8.75 5.28 -10.93
N ALA A 71 -8.39 6.55 -10.70
CA ALA A 71 -9.10 7.68 -11.30
C ALA A 71 -9.10 7.65 -12.84
N LEU A 72 -8.01 7.13 -13.44
CA LEU A 72 -7.88 6.92 -14.89
C LEU A 72 -8.54 5.63 -15.39
N GLY A 73 -9.17 4.83 -14.51
CA GLY A 73 -9.79 3.55 -14.86
C GLY A 73 -8.80 2.44 -15.27
N ARG A 74 -7.50 2.62 -15.01
CA ARG A 74 -6.47 1.59 -15.27
C ARG A 74 -6.45 0.51 -14.19
N LEU A 75 -6.89 0.85 -12.98
CA LEU A 75 -7.02 -0.05 -11.86
C LEU A 75 -8.42 0.11 -11.23
N VAL A 76 -8.83 -0.90 -10.49
CA VAL A 76 -9.98 -0.85 -9.59
C VAL A 76 -9.54 -1.31 -8.21
N ALA A 77 -10.20 -0.83 -7.15
CA ALA A 77 -9.99 -1.29 -5.79
C ALA A 77 -11.12 -2.25 -5.38
N PRO A 78 -11.02 -3.55 -5.69
CA PRO A 78 -12.13 -4.48 -5.48
C PRO A 78 -12.47 -4.72 -4.00
N ILE A 79 -11.53 -4.45 -3.11
CA ILE A 79 -11.63 -4.76 -1.67
C ILE A 79 -11.62 -3.48 -0.81
N ASP A 80 -11.81 -2.31 -1.44
CA ASP A 80 -11.70 -0.97 -0.85
C ASP A 80 -10.37 -0.73 -0.11
N PHE A 81 -10.25 0.45 0.51
CA PHE A 81 -9.10 0.81 1.32
C PHE A 81 -9.46 0.81 2.81
N THR A 82 -8.53 0.36 3.64
CA THR A 82 -8.63 0.44 5.09
C THR A 82 -7.63 1.47 5.59
N ARG A 83 -8.09 2.39 6.44
CA ARG A 83 -7.21 3.38 7.07
C ARG A 83 -6.38 2.70 8.15
N VAL A 84 -5.06 2.78 7.99
CA VAL A 84 -4.11 2.39 9.03
C VAL A 84 -3.88 3.60 9.93
N ALA A 85 -4.15 3.46 11.23
CA ALA A 85 -3.83 4.49 12.21
C ALA A 85 -2.31 4.72 12.23
N ASP A 86 -1.88 5.98 12.20
CA ASP A 86 -0.48 6.38 12.17
C ASP A 86 0.36 5.74 11.04
N GLY A 87 -0.22 5.60 9.84
CA GLY A 87 0.34 4.82 8.74
C GLY A 87 1.77 5.20 8.33
N PHE A 88 2.03 6.48 8.01
CA PHE A 88 3.35 6.93 7.58
C PHE A 88 4.03 7.78 8.64
N ARG A 89 5.23 7.38 9.09
CA ARG A 89 5.99 8.12 10.10
C ARG A 89 7.37 8.52 9.59
N ALA A 90 7.80 9.73 9.91
CA ALA A 90 9.17 10.15 9.74
C ALA A 90 10.02 9.62 10.92
N ALA A 91 10.86 8.60 10.66
CA ALA A 91 11.75 8.05 11.67
C ALA A 91 13.13 8.75 11.60
N VAL A 92 13.51 9.42 12.69
CA VAL A 92 14.81 10.09 12.82
C VAL A 92 15.66 9.37 13.86
N MET A 93 16.91 9.06 13.50
CA MET A 93 17.86 8.51 14.47
C MET A 93 18.11 9.51 15.61
N GLN A 94 18.15 9.05 16.86
CA GLN A 94 18.36 9.92 18.03
C GLN A 94 19.53 10.91 17.85
N ARG A 95 20.67 10.45 17.33
CA ARG A 95 21.86 11.27 17.06
C ARG A 95 21.69 12.39 16.03
N ALA A 96 20.63 12.33 15.21
CA ALA A 96 20.39 13.30 14.16
C ALA A 96 19.51 14.47 14.64
N TYR A 97 18.67 14.29 15.67
CA TYR A 97 17.79 15.34 16.19
C TYR A 97 18.48 16.67 16.54
N PRO A 98 19.71 16.69 17.11
CA PRO A 98 20.38 17.96 17.41
C PRO A 98 20.79 18.76 16.17
N ARG A 99 20.75 18.19 14.96
CA ARG A 99 21.15 18.88 13.73
C ARG A 99 20.11 19.97 13.41
N PRO A 100 20.52 21.24 13.22
CA PRO A 100 19.60 22.35 13.01
C PRO A 100 18.62 22.18 11.84
N ALA A 101 18.97 21.38 10.83
CA ALA A 101 18.14 21.13 9.65
C ALA A 101 17.01 20.12 9.87
N ILE A 102 17.04 19.30 10.93
CA ILE A 102 16.06 18.22 11.13
C ILE A 102 14.69 18.78 11.51
N THR A 103 14.61 19.67 12.49
CA THR A 103 13.33 20.24 12.92
C THR A 103 12.61 20.99 11.79
N PRO A 104 13.27 21.86 11.01
CA PRO A 104 12.64 22.48 9.85
C PRO A 104 12.14 21.48 8.81
N LEU A 105 12.91 20.42 8.53
CA LEU A 105 12.50 19.37 7.59
C LEU A 105 11.25 18.62 8.08
N LEU A 106 11.22 18.22 9.35
CA LEU A 106 10.07 17.53 9.93
C LEU A 106 8.83 18.42 9.94
N ASN A 107 8.98 19.70 10.30
CA ASN A 107 7.89 20.67 10.27
C ASN A 107 7.35 20.88 8.86
N TRP A 108 8.25 20.96 7.87
CA TRP A 108 7.86 21.06 6.47
C TRP A 108 7.11 19.81 6.00
N LEU A 109 7.62 18.60 6.30
CA LEU A 109 6.95 17.34 5.96
C LEU A 109 5.53 17.27 6.56
N ALA A 110 5.39 17.60 7.84
CA ALA A 110 4.08 17.61 8.52
C ALA A 110 3.11 18.62 7.89
N ALA A 111 3.61 19.78 7.45
CA ALA A 111 2.81 20.79 6.77
C ALA A 111 2.33 20.32 5.39
N GLU A 112 3.21 19.71 4.57
CA GLU A 112 2.82 19.18 3.27
C GLU A 112 1.82 18.03 3.38
N THR A 113 2.03 17.08 4.30
CA THR A 113 1.08 15.97 4.47
C THR A 113 -0.28 16.42 4.97
N SER A 114 -0.32 17.47 5.81
CA SER A 114 -1.59 18.07 6.24
C SER A 114 -2.34 18.71 5.07
N ARG A 115 -1.65 19.35 4.12
CA ARG A 115 -2.29 19.93 2.92
C ARG A 115 -2.91 18.85 2.02
N ASP A 116 -2.23 17.72 1.90
CA ASP A 116 -2.66 16.60 1.05
C ASP A 116 -3.66 15.67 1.75
N ASN A 117 -4.11 16.00 2.97
CA ASN A 117 -4.96 15.16 3.82
C ASN A 117 -4.37 13.74 4.04
N ILE A 118 -3.05 13.62 4.00
CA ILE A 118 -2.34 12.38 4.32
C ILE A 118 -2.20 12.34 5.85
N ALA A 119 -2.86 11.37 6.48
CA ALA A 119 -2.84 11.24 7.93
C ALA A 119 -1.53 10.61 8.43
N GLY A 120 -0.87 11.23 9.41
CA GLY A 120 -0.02 10.52 10.37
C GLY A 120 1.48 10.81 10.43
N ILE A 121 2.01 11.92 9.89
CA ILE A 121 3.39 12.34 10.22
C ILE A 121 3.48 12.88 11.64
#